data_AF-A0A945EFF6-F1
#
_entry.id   AF-A0A945EFF6-F1
#
_cell.length_a   1.000
_cell.length_b   1.000
_cell.length_c   1.000
_cell.angle_alpha   90.00
_cell.angle_beta   90.00
_cell.angle_gamma   90.00
#
_symmetry.space_group_name_H-M   'P 1'
#
loop_
_entity.id
_entity.type
_entity.pdbx_description
1 polymer ?
#
loop_
_entity_poly.entity_id
_entity_poly.type
_entity_poly.pdbx_seq_one_letter_code
_entity_poly.pdbx_strand_id
1 'polypeptide(L)' 'MLKFALVGCGRISKRHSELLGYSQIKGAKLVALCDLSVTKAKKISDLFNIAAYDDMDKMMQN' A
#
# COMPACT_ATOMS: atom_id res chain seq x y z
N MET A 1 -15.33 -1.35 -7.63
CA MET A 1 -14.33 -0.62 -6.83
C MET A 1 -12.99 -1.29 -7.03
N LEU A 2 -12.01 -0.56 -7.55
CA LEU A 2 -10.67 -1.06 -7.84
C LEU A 2 -9.82 -1.09 -6.57
N LYS A 3 -9.16 -2.22 -6.33
CA LYS A 3 -8.26 -2.42 -5.20
C LYS A 3 -6.83 -2.26 -5.71
N PHE A 4 -6.07 -1.37 -5.08
CA PHE A 4 -4.69 -1.08 -5.44
C PHE A 4 -3.74 -1.58 -4.35
N ALA A 5 -2.64 -2.18 -4.78
CA ALA A 5 -1.49 -2.43 -3.95
C ALA A 5 -0.31 -1.57 -4.44
N LEU A 6 0.58 -1.18 -3.53
CA LEU A 6 1.78 -0.43 -3.87
C LEU A 6 3.02 -1.28 -3.58
N VAL A 7 3.90 -1.42 -4.57
CA VAL A 7 5.19 -2.09 -4.42
C VAL A 7 6.30 -1.05 -4.49
N GLY A 8 7.14 -1.02 -3.46
CA GLY A 8 8.12 0.03 -3.22
C GLY A 8 7.53 1.17 -2.38
N CYS A 9 7.98 1.28 -1.13
CA CYS A 9 7.56 2.26 -0.14
C CYS A 9 8.58 3.42 -0.02
N GLY A 10 8.93 4.00 -1.17
CA GLY A 10 9.87 5.13 -1.29
C GLY A 10 9.23 6.51 -1.14
N ARG A 11 9.85 7.53 -1.73
CA ARG A 11 9.37 8.92 -1.63
C ARG A 11 8.03 9.13 -2.34
N ILE A 12 7.86 8.55 -3.54
CA ILE A 12 6.68 8.74 -4.39
C ILE A 12 5.48 7.95 -3.86
N SER A 13 5.72 6.79 -3.25
CA SER A 13 4.64 5.93 -2.71
C SER A 13 3.82 6.64 -1.63
N LYS A 14 4.44 7.54 -0.85
CA LYS A 14 3.72 8.38 0.13
C LYS A 14 2.55 9.10 -0.53
N ARG A 15 2.77 9.83 -1.62
CA ARG A 15 1.72 10.58 -2.32
C ARG A 15 0.63 9.64 -2.86
N HIS A 16 1.00 8.53 -3.49
CA HIS A 16 -0.01 7.57 -4.00
C HIS A 16 -0.82 6.95 -2.86
N SER A 17 -0.15 6.61 -1.76
CA SER A 17 -0.81 6.03 -0.59
C SER A 17 -1.78 7.02 0.07
N GLU A 18 -1.45 8.31 0.13
CA GLU A 18 -2.35 9.35 0.64
C GLU A 18 -3.57 9.53 -0.29
N LEU A 19 -3.37 9.59 -1.62
CA LEU A 19 -4.48 9.73 -2.57
C LEU A 19 -5.47 8.55 -2.48
N LEU A 20 -4.95 7.32 -2.39
CA LEU A 20 -5.75 6.10 -2.36
C LEU A 20 -6.29 5.79 -0.95
N GLY A 21 -5.51 6.05 0.09
CA GLY A 21 -5.84 5.77 1.49
C GLY A 21 -6.82 6.77 2.08
N TYR A 22 -6.70 8.06 1.71
CA TYR A 22 -7.70 9.09 2.05
C TYR A 22 -8.88 9.16 1.09
N SER A 23 -9.04 8.17 0.21
CA SER A 23 -10.18 8.06 -0.71
C SER A 23 -10.38 9.30 -1.61
N GLN A 24 -9.29 9.98 -2.01
CA GLN A 24 -9.36 11.14 -2.91
C GLN A 24 -9.70 10.75 -4.35
N ILE A 25 -9.47 9.48 -4.70
CA ILE A 25 -9.82 8.91 -6.00
C ILE A 25 -11.09 8.06 -5.85
N LYS A 26 -12.21 8.52 -6.43
CA LYS A 26 -13.47 7.79 -6.38
C LYS A 26 -13.34 6.42 -7.05
N GLY A 27 -13.88 5.40 -6.39
CA GLY A 27 -13.90 4.03 -6.90
C GLY A 27 -12.57 3.28 -6.80
N ALA A 28 -11.55 3.84 -6.13
CA ALA A 28 -10.26 3.22 -5.87
C ALA A 28 -9.97 3.18 -4.37
N LYS A 29 -9.30 2.12 -3.89
CA LYS A 29 -8.84 2.01 -2.50
C LYS A 29 -7.49 1.30 -2.42
N LEU A 30 -6.62 1.76 -1.53
CA LEU A 30 -5.38 1.06 -1.18
C LEU A 30 -5.69 -0.13 -0.26
N VAL A 31 -5.19 -1.32 -0.58
CA VAL A 31 -5.45 -2.55 0.20
C VAL A 31 -4.20 -3.26 0.70
N ALA A 32 -3.05 -3.03 0.07
CA ALA A 32 -1.80 -3.66 0.45
C ALA A 32 -0.59 -2.81 0.08
N LEU A 33 0.51 -3.02 0.81
CA LEU A 33 1.83 -2.44 0.56
C LEU A 33 2.87 -3.55 0.55
N CYS A 34 3.89 -3.42 -0.30
CA CYS A 34 5.03 -4.31 -0.33
C CYS A 34 6.34 -3.52 -0.43
N ASP A 35 7.33 -3.87 0.38
CA ASP A 35 8.71 -3.37 0.26
C ASP A 35 9.66 -4.36 0.93
N LEU A 36 10.85 -4.59 0.33
CA LEU A 36 11.89 -5.44 0.93
C LEU A 36 12.26 -4.99 2.35
N SER A 37 12.14 -3.69 2.63
CA SER A 37 12.20 -3.14 3.97
C SER A 37 10.79 -3.07 4.55
N VAL A 38 10.35 -4.17 5.21
CA VAL A 38 9.00 -4.30 5.79
C VAL A 38 8.61 -3.15 6.71
N THR A 39 9.58 -2.50 7.37
CA THR A 39 9.35 -1.34 8.24
C THR A 39 8.81 -0.14 7.47
N LYS A 40 9.23 0.06 6.20
CA LYS A 40 8.70 1.11 5.33
C LYS A 40 7.25 0.83 4.92
N ALA A 41 6.96 -0.42 4.57
CA ALA A 41 5.61 -0.85 4.24
C ALA A 41 4.69 -0.72 5.46
N LYS A 42 5.13 -1.19 6.64
CA LYS A 42 4.39 -1.09 7.91
C LYS A 42 4.02 0.34 8.27
N LYS A 43 4.96 1.28 8.14
CA LYS A 43 4.71 2.69 8.45
C LYS A 43 3.48 3.26 7.71
N ILE A 44 3.29 2.88 6.45
CA ILE A 44 2.15 3.34 5.65
C ILE A 44 0.94 2.44 5.89
N SER A 45 1.14 1.14 6.08
CA SER A 45 0.04 0.20 6.29
C SER A 45 -0.69 0.44 7.61
N ASP A 46 0.05 0.79 8.66
CA ASP A 46 -0.48 1.12 9.98
C ASP A 46 -1.31 2.41 9.93
N LEU A 47 -0.90 3.39 9.12
CA LEU A 47 -1.64 4.65 8.92
C LEU A 47 -3.04 4.43 8.34
N PHE A 48 -3.18 3.45 7.43
CA PHE A 48 -4.43 3.16 6.72
C PHE A 48 -5.10 1.86 7.15
N ASN A 49 -4.54 1.17 8.15
CA ASN A 49 -4.97 -0.13 8.64
C ASN A 49 -5.15 -1.18 7.52
N ILE A 50 -4.09 -1.41 6.74
CA ILE A 50 -4.05 -2.35 5.62
C ILE A 50 -2.90 -3.35 5.75
N ALA A 51 -2.82 -4.34 4.85
CA ALA A 51 -1.77 -5.34 4.89
C ALA A 51 -0.41 -4.80 4.40
N ALA A 52 0.67 -5.29 5.00
CA ALA A 52 2.04 -5.02 4.59
C ALA A 52 2.78 -6.34 4.34
N TYR A 53 3.55 -6.39 3.26
CA TYR A 53 4.32 -7.54 2.82
C TYR A 53 5.78 -7.16 2.62
N ASP A 54 6.66 -8.12 2.83
CA ASP A 54 8.08 -8.07 2.47
C ASP A 54 8.39 -8.80 1.16
N ASP A 55 7.38 -9.48 0.61
CA ASP A 55 7.46 -10.37 -0.54
C ASP A 55 6.26 -10.11 -1.46
N MET A 56 6.56 -9.85 -2.73
CA MET A 56 5.56 -9.47 -3.73
C MET A 56 4.68 -10.65 -4.15
N ASP A 57 5.24 -11.86 -4.21
CA ASP A 57 4.50 -13.06 -4.60
C ASP A 57 3.49 -13.42 -3.51
N LYS A 58 3.89 -13.33 -2.23
CA LYS A 58 2.96 -13.48 -1.09
C LYS A 58 1.85 -12.44 -1.12
N MET A 59 2.15 -11.19 -1.49
CA MET A 59 1.14 -10.14 -1.61
C MET A 59 0.12 -10.46 -2.70
N MET A 60 0.56 -11.02 -3.84
CA MET A 60 -0.29 -11.30 -5.01
C MET A 60 -1.13 -12.58 -4.89
N GLN A 61 -0.85 -13.44 -3.91
CA GLN A 61 -1.67 -14.63 -3.61
C GLN A 61 -2.92 -14.33 -2.78
N ASN A 62 -3.15 -13.06 -2.43
CA ASN A 62 -4.18 -12.58 -1.50
C ASN A 62 -5.33 -11.88 -2.23
#